data_AF-A0A2N0L5L1-F1
#
_entry.id   AF-A0A2N0L5L1-F1
#
_cell.length_a   1.000
_cell.length_b   1.000
_cell.length_c   1.000
_cell.angle_alpha   90.00
_cell.angle_beta   90.00
_cell.angle_gamma   90.00
#
_symmetry.space_group_name_H-M   'P 1'
#
loop_
_entity.id
_entity.type
_entity.pdbx_description
1 polymer ?
#
loop_
_entity_poly.entity_id
_entity_poly.type
_entity_poly.pdbx_seq_one_letter_code
_entity_poly.pdbx_strand_id
1 'polypeptide(L)' 'MTSESKFRVFIAFKVDQKVTQVADDVIQHLKAAYQEGFRAVKPSGFHITLVYWGDIERGLMLSINKKITDVCDLPPY' A
#
# COMPACT_ATOMS: atom_id res chain seq x y z
N MET A 1 -2.48 19.01 27.01
CA MET A 1 -2.60 17.66 26.42
C MET A 1 -2.12 17.73 24.98
N THR A 2 -0.97 17.17 24.66
CA THR A 2 -0.49 17.08 23.27
C THR A 2 -1.24 15.94 22.60
N SER A 3 -2.05 16.23 21.58
CA SER A 3 -2.69 15.20 20.75
C SER A 3 -1.60 14.34 20.12
N GLU A 4 -1.52 13.06 20.48
CA GLU A 4 -0.60 12.13 19.81
C GLU A 4 -0.96 12.04 18.33
N SER A 5 0.05 12.19 17.46
CA SER A 5 -0.16 12.12 16.02
C SER A 5 -0.63 10.73 15.61
N LYS A 6 -1.80 10.67 14.94
CA LYS A 6 -2.33 9.44 14.35
C LYS A 6 -1.90 9.29 12.90
N PHE A 7 -1.62 8.06 12.49
CA PHE A 7 -1.17 7.69 11.15
C PHE A 7 -2.13 6.68 10.53
N ARG A 8 -2.48 6.88 9.26
CA ARG A 8 -3.26 5.90 8.50
C ARG A 8 -2.35 4.78 8.03
N VAL A 9 -2.55 3.57 8.53
CA VAL A 9 -1.62 2.45 8.33
C VAL A 9 -2.31 1.25 7.67
N PHE A 10 -1.58 0.62 6.77
CA PHE A 10 -1.91 -0.67 6.15
C PHE A 10 -0.63 -1.47 5.91
N ILE A 11 -0.76 -2.79 5.79
CA ILE A 11 0.31 -3.67 5.30
C ILE A 11 -0.04 -4.06 3.88
N ALA A 12 0.95 -4.03 3.00
CA ALA A 12 0.79 -4.52 1.65
C ALA A 12 2.06 -5.15 1.10
N PHE A 13 1.90 -6.06 0.14
CA PHE A 13 2.99 -6.41 -0.75
C PHE A 13 3.17 -5.30 -1.79
N LYS A 14 4.42 -4.89 -1.96
CA LYS A 14 4.80 -4.06 -3.09
C LYS A 14 4.68 -4.89 -4.37
N VAL A 15 4.02 -4.32 -5.37
CA VAL A 15 3.91 -4.93 -6.69
C VAL A 15 5.20 -4.67 -7.47
N ASP A 16 5.69 -5.70 -8.16
CA ASP A 16 6.89 -5.60 -8.99
C ASP A 16 6.72 -4.61 -10.16
N GLN A 17 7.84 -4.04 -10.64
CA GLN A 17 7.84 -3.08 -11.75
C GLN A 17 7.21 -3.65 -13.03
N LYS A 18 7.42 -4.93 -13.33
CA LYS A 18 6.86 -5.57 -14.53
C LYS A 18 5.34 -5.64 -14.47
N VAL A 19 4.80 -5.98 -13.31
CA VAL A 19 3.34 -6.07 -13.10
C VAL A 19 2.72 -4.67 -13.13
N THR A 20 3.39 -3.66 -12.58
CA THR A 20 2.92 -2.27 -12.64
C THR A 20 2.87 -1.72 -14.06
N GLN A 21 3.83 -2.08 -14.93
CA GLN A 21 3.82 -1.70 -16.35
C GLN A 21 2.62 -2.27 -17.10
N VAL A 22 2.36 -3.58 -16.95
CA VAL A 22 1.21 -4.24 -17.60
C VAL A 22 -0.11 -3.60 -17.18
N ALA A 23 -0.24 -3.26 -15.90
CA ALA A 23 -1.45 -2.60 -15.39
C ALA A 23 -1.56 -1.13 -15.87
N ASP A 24 -0.47 -0.40 -16.06
CA ASP A 24 -0.50 0.97 -16.58
C ASP A 24 -1.01 1.02 -18.03
N ASP A 25 -0.58 0.08 -18.88
CA ASP A 25 -1.07 -0.02 -20.26
C ASP A 25 -2.60 -0.18 -20.29
N VAL A 26 -3.15 -1.06 -19.46
CA VAL A 26 -4.61 -1.26 -19.34
C VAL A 26 -5.30 0.01 -18.84
N ILE A 27 -4.72 0.69 -17.86
CA ILE A 27 -5.25 1.94 -17.31
C ILE A 27 -5.29 3.06 -18.35
N GLN A 28 -4.29 3.18 -19.23
CA GLN A 28 -4.32 4.17 -20.31
C GLN A 28 -5.49 3.93 -21.26
N HIS A 29 -5.73 2.66 -21.62
CA HIS A 29 -6.89 2.30 -22.43
C HIS A 29 -8.21 2.64 -21.73
N LEU A 30 -8.33 2.36 -20.43
CA LEU A 30 -9.52 2.68 -19.64
C LEU A 30 -9.73 4.19 -19.49
N LYS A 31 -8.67 4.99 -19.29
CA LYS A 31 -8.77 6.45 -19.26
C LYS A 31 -9.30 7.02 -20.57
N ALA A 32 -8.82 6.50 -21.70
CA ALA A 32 -9.27 6.94 -23.01
C ALA A 32 -10.75 6.60 -23.25
N ALA A 33 -11.21 5.44 -22.76
CA ALA A 33 -12.59 4.98 -22.90
C ALA A 33 -13.58 5.67 -21.94
N TYR A 34 -13.14 6.01 -20.73
CA TYR A 34 -13.97 6.54 -19.64
C TYR A 34 -13.50 7.93 -19.19
N GLN A 35 -13.34 8.85 -20.14
CA GLN A 35 -12.70 10.17 -19.97
C GLN A 35 -13.22 10.98 -18.77
N GLU A 36 -14.50 10.84 -18.43
CA GLU A 36 -15.10 11.48 -17.25
C GLU A 36 -15.17 10.52 -16.06
N GLY A 37 -14.59 10.94 -14.93
CA GLY A 37 -14.76 10.28 -13.64
C GLY A 37 -13.81 9.10 -13.35
N PHE A 38 -13.08 8.58 -14.34
CA PHE A 38 -12.13 7.49 -14.10
C PHE A 38 -10.88 7.99 -13.35
N ARG A 39 -10.77 7.59 -12.08
CA ARG A 39 -9.60 7.87 -11.24
C ARG A 39 -8.70 6.66 -11.17
N ALA A 40 -7.65 6.66 -11.99
CA ALA A 40 -6.62 5.64 -11.90
C ALA A 40 -5.65 5.91 -10.74
N VAL A 41 -5.29 4.85 -10.03
CA VAL A 41 -4.14 4.87 -9.11
C VAL A 41 -2.86 5.01 -9.95
N LYS A 42 -1.89 5.81 -9.49
CA LYS A 42 -0.59 5.90 -10.15
C LYS A 42 0.17 4.59 -9.98
N PRO A 43 1.00 4.15 -10.94
CA PRO A 43 1.77 2.90 -10.82
C PRO A 43 2.59 2.80 -9.54
N SER A 44 3.19 3.90 -9.06
CA SER A 44 3.93 3.96 -7.80
C SER A 44 3.08 3.64 -6.55
N GLY A 45 1.76 3.68 -6.68
CA GLY A 45 0.80 3.37 -5.63
C GLY A 45 0.21 1.97 -5.74
N PHE A 46 0.63 1.12 -6.67
CA PHE A 46 0.11 -0.26 -6.73
C PHE A 46 0.71 -1.12 -5.63
N HIS A 47 -0.18 -1.83 -4.97
CA HIS A 47 0.13 -2.69 -3.85
C HIS A 47 -0.98 -3.72 -3.69
N ILE A 48 -0.66 -4.85 -3.07
CA ILE A 48 -1.67 -5.83 -2.65
C ILE A 48 -1.87 -5.65 -1.15
N THR A 49 -2.96 -5.01 -0.76
CA THR A 49 -3.30 -4.81 0.66
C THR A 49 -3.56 -6.15 1.32
N LEU A 50 -2.86 -6.41 2.43
CA LEU A 50 -3.08 -7.57 3.28
C LEU A 50 -4.03 -7.22 4.42
N VAL A 51 -3.77 -6.09 5.10
CA VAL A 51 -4.55 -5.62 6.25
C VAL A 51 -4.58 -4.10 6.25
N TYR A 52 -5.75 -3.51 6.55
CA TYR A 52 -5.95 -2.07 6.75
C TYR A 52 -6.37 -1.81 8.20
N TRP A 53 -5.66 -0.91 8.89
CA TRP A 53 -5.90 -0.60 10.31
C TRP A 53 -6.45 0.81 10.56
N GLY A 54 -6.59 1.63 9.52
CA GLY A 54 -7.03 3.00 9.69
C GLY A 54 -6.04 3.84 10.48
N ASP A 55 -6.56 4.80 11.25
CA ASP A 55 -5.75 5.82 11.94
C ASP A 55 -5.31 5.31 13.33
N ILE A 56 -4.02 5.01 13.49
CA ILE A 56 -3.42 4.46 14.72
C ILE A 56 -2.35 5.39 15.30
N GLU A 57 -2.05 5.25 16.59
CA GLU A 57 -0.97 5.99 17.25
C GLU A 57 0.42 5.56 16.76
N ARG A 58 1.37 6.50 16.79
CA ARG A 58 2.76 6.26 16.37
C ARG A 58 3.40 5.07 17.08
N GLY A 59 3.18 4.91 18.38
CA GLY A 59 3.74 3.80 19.16
C GLY A 59 3.29 2.43 18.66
N LEU A 60 2.01 2.31 18.31
CA LEU A 60 1.45 1.09 17.73
C LEU A 60 2.01 0.84 16.32
N MET A 61 2.11 1.88 15.48
CA MET A 61 2.71 1.78 14.15
C MET A 61 4.16 1.24 14.20
N LEU A 62 5.00 1.77 15.10
CA LEU A 62 6.38 1.31 15.25
C LEU A 62 6.45 -0.15 15.73
N SER A 63 5.55 -0.54 16.64
CA SER A 63 5.45 -1.91 17.15
C SER A 63 5.05 -2.91 16.06
N ILE A 64 4.10 -2.52 15.20
CA ILE A 64 3.68 -3.30 14.03
C ILE A 64 4.85 -3.45 13.06
N ASN A 65 5.54 -2.36 12.72
CA ASN A 65 6.68 -2.39 11.81
C ASN A 65 7.75 -3.37 12.27
N LYS A 66 8.09 -3.34 13.57
CA LYS A 66 9.03 -4.29 14.17
C LYS A 66 8.58 -5.74 13.99
N LYS A 67 7.33 -6.05 14.35
CA LYS A 67 6.80 -7.42 14.22
C LYS A 67 6.82 -7.94 12.79
N ILE A 68 6.56 -7.09 11.79
CA ILE A 68 6.62 -7.49 10.38
C ILE A 68 8.07 -7.81 10.00
N THR A 69 9.03 -6.95 10.36
CA THR A 69 10.46 -7.20 10.12
C THR A 69 10.89 -8.52 10.74
N ASP A 70 10.53 -8.75 12.01
CA ASP A 70 10.87 -9.99 12.72
C ASP A 70 10.32 -11.23 11.99
N VAL A 71 9.12 -11.17 11.40
CA VAL A 71 8.53 -12.27 10.62
C VAL A 71 9.21 -12.45 9.26
N CYS A 72 9.55 -11.35 8.57
CA CYS A 72 10.19 -11.40 7.27
C CYS A 72 11.65 -11.87 7.33
N ASP A 73 12.33 -11.67 8.47
CA ASP A 73 13.71 -12.11 8.69
C ASP A 73 13.81 -13.58 9.16
N LEU A 74 12.68 -14.25 9.38
CA LEU A 74 12.67 -15.68 9.69
C LEU A 74 13.19 -16.50 8.49
N PRO A 75 14.11 -17.45 8.71
CA PRO A 75 14.53 -18.35 7.64
C PRO A 75 13.33 -19.20 7.17
N PRO A 76 13.27 -19.55 5.87
CA PRO A 76 12.26 -20.49 5.39
C PRO A 76 12.45 -21.84 6.10
N TYR A 77 11.36 -22.36 6.67
CA TYR A 77 11.29 -23.69 7.29
C TYR A 77 11.50 -24.80 6.26
#